data_AF-A0A7C1ERL7-F1
#
_entry.id   AF-A0A7C1ERL7-F1
#
_cell.length_a   1.000
_cell.length_b   1.000
_cell.length_c   1.000
_cell.angle_alpha   90.00
_cell.angle_beta   90.00
_cell.angle_gamma   90.00
#
_symmetry.space_group_name_H-M   'P 1'
#
loop_
_entity.id
_entity.type
_entity.pdbx_description
1 polymer ?
#
loop_
_entity_poly.entity_id
_entity_poly.type
_entity_poly.pdbx_seq_one_letter_code
_entity_poly.pdbx_strand_id
1 'polypeptide(L)' 'MPKKAWLGLALASGLLLYQFFTFNLVQDDAFISFRYIRNFLDGHGLVFNLGERVEGYTNFFWIMLLAFLVKLGLT' A
#
# COMPACT_ATOMS: atom_id res chain seq x y z
N MET A 1 -6.03 -29.29 -17.44
CA MET A 1 -5.16 -29.33 -16.24
C MET A 1 -5.66 -30.42 -15.29
N PRO A 2 -4.77 -31.24 -14.70
CA PRO A 2 -5.20 -32.35 -13.84
C PRO A 2 -5.88 -31.84 -12.56
N LYS A 3 -6.93 -32.51 -12.08
CA LYS A 3 -7.72 -32.12 -10.88
C LYS A 3 -6.87 -31.84 -9.63
N LYS A 4 -5.72 -32.52 -9.50
CA LYS A 4 -4.74 -32.30 -8.41
C LYS A 4 -4.13 -30.89 -8.43
N ALA A 5 -3.94 -30.29 -9.60
CA ALA A 5 -3.41 -28.93 -9.73
C ALA A 5 -4.39 -27.90 -9.15
N TRP A 6 -5.70 -28.08 -9.39
CA TRP A 6 -6.74 -27.21 -8.83
C TRP A 6 -6.81 -27.30 -7.30
N LEU A 7 -6.66 -28.50 -6.74
CA LEU A 7 -6.64 -28.70 -5.30
C LEU A 7 -5.43 -27.98 -4.66
N GLY A 8 -4.25 -28.10 -5.29
CA GLY A 8 -3.05 -27.40 -4.86
C GLY A 8 -3.19 -25.88 -4.92
N LEU A 9 -3.77 -25.34 -6.00
CA LEU A 9 -4.04 -23.90 -6.13
C LEU A 9 -5.01 -23.42 -5.05
N ALA A 10 -6.10 -24.14 -4.79
CA ALA A 10 -7.07 -23.76 -3.76
C ALA A 10 -6.44 -23.73 -2.35
N LEU A 11 -5.60 -24.71 -2.02
CA LEU A 11 -4.87 -24.74 -0.75
C LEU A 11 -3.87 -23.58 -0.64
N ALA A 12 -3.10 -23.31 -1.69
CA ALA A 12 -2.15 -22.20 -1.70
C ALA A 12 -2.88 -20.85 -1.55
N SER A 13 -3.96 -20.63 -2.28
CA SER A 13 -4.81 -19.43 -2.15
C SER A 13 -5.39 -19.29 -0.75
N GLY A 14 -5.89 -20.38 -0.15
CA GLY A 14 -6.39 -20.37 1.23
C GLY A 14 -5.32 -19.98 2.24
N LEU A 15 -4.09 -20.50 2.08
CA LEU A 15 -2.97 -20.17 2.96
C LEU A 15 -2.55 -18.70 2.80
N LEU A 16 -2.50 -18.18 1.57
CA LEU A 16 -2.17 -16.78 1.31
C LEU A 16 -3.23 -15.83 1.91
N LEU A 17 -4.52 -16.16 1.79
CA LEU A 17 -5.58 -15.40 2.43
C LEU A 17 -5.46 -15.44 3.96
N TYR A 18 -5.23 -16.62 4.54
CA TYR A 18 -5.01 -16.77 5.98
C TYR A 18 -3.84 -15.91 6.46
N GLN A 19 -2.71 -15.93 5.75
CA GLN A 19 -1.56 -15.07 6.07
C GLN A 19 -1.88 -13.58 5.96
N PHE A 20 -2.55 -13.17 4.89
CA PHE A 20 -2.96 -11.79 4.66
C PHE A 20 -3.78 -11.24 5.82
N PHE A 21 -4.81 -11.98 6.27
CA PHE A 21 -5.69 -11.56 7.37
C PHE A 21 -5.03 -11.70 8.76
N THR A 22 -4.06 -12.59 8.93
CA THR A 22 -3.39 -12.79 10.22
C THR A 22 -2.28 -11.77 10.45
N PHE A 23 -1.52 -11.44 9.41
CA PHE A 23 -0.30 -10.62 9.53
C PHE A 23 -0.46 -9.18 9.03
N ASN A 24 -1.65 -8.78 8.58
CA ASN A 24 -1.90 -7.46 7.97
C ASN A 24 -0.81 -7.10 6.96
N LEU A 25 -0.56 -8.00 6.01
CA LEU A 25 0.51 -7.85 5.03
C LEU A 25 0.28 -6.58 4.21
N VAL A 26 1.00 -5.52 4.56
CA VAL A 26 1.11 -4.31 3.75
C VAL A 26 2.21 -4.56 2.73
N GLN A 27 1.92 -4.32 1.46
CA GLN A 27 2.93 -4.41 0.41
C GLN A 27 4.00 -3.33 0.64
N ASP A 28 5.27 -3.72 0.67
CA ASP A 28 6.39 -2.82 0.93
C ASP A 28 6.42 -1.61 -0.01
N ASP A 29 6.05 -1.79 -1.29
CA ASP A 29 5.98 -0.68 -2.25
C ASP A 29 4.94 0.40 -1.86
N ALA A 30 3.85 -0.01 -1.20
CA ALA A 30 2.81 0.92 -0.75
C ALA A 30 3.32 1.85 0.37
N PHE A 31 4.35 1.41 1.12
CA PHE A 31 4.98 2.23 2.15
C PHE A 31 5.51 3.56 1.59
N ILE A 32 6.03 3.57 0.36
CA ILE A 32 6.51 4.79 -0.29
C ILE A 32 5.37 5.80 -0.39
N SER A 33 4.24 5.39 -0.96
CA SER A 33 3.06 6.25 -1.08
C SER A 33 2.56 6.73 0.29
N PHE A 34 2.47 5.84 1.29
CA PHE A 34 2.01 6.22 2.63
C PHE A 34 2.90 7.26 3.31
N ARG A 35 4.22 7.18 3.11
CA ARG A 35 5.15 8.17 3.64
C ARG A 35 4.97 9.54 2.99
N TYR A 36 4.80 9.59 1.66
CA TYR A 36 4.47 10.83 0.95
C TYR A 36 3.14 11.42 1.43
N ILE A 37 2.12 10.58 1.61
CA ILE A 37 0.80 11.00 2.11
C ILE A 37 0.92 11.61 3.51
N ARG A 38 1.60 10.92 4.44
CA ARG A 38 1.81 11.42 5.81
C ARG A 38 2.52 12.78 5.80
N ASN A 39 3.66 12.88 5.10
CA ASN A 39 4.41 14.13 5.05
C ASN A 39 3.61 15.27 4.39
N PHE A 40 2.81 14.96 3.37
CA PHE A 40 1.93 15.93 2.74
C PHE A 40 0.85 16.44 3.70
N LEU A 41 0.19 15.53 4.43
CA LEU A 41 -0.85 15.87 5.41
C LEU A 41 -0.29 16.61 6.64
N ASP A 42 0.95 16.33 7.04
CA ASP A 42 1.65 17.02 8.12
C ASP A 42 2.18 18.42 7.68
N GLY A 43 1.99 18.80 6.41
CA GLY A 43 2.35 20.12 5.88
C GLY A 43 3.81 20.24 5.40
N HIS A 44 4.55 19.13 5.34
CA HIS A 44 5.92 19.11 4.82
C HIS A 44 5.99 19.07 3.28
N GLY A 45 4.85 18.82 2.63
CA GLY A 45 4.74 18.65 1.19
C GLY A 45 5.01 17.21 0.74
N LEU A 46 5.00 17.01 -0.58
CA LEU A 46 5.23 15.69 -1.20
C LEU A 46 6.74 15.37 -1.21
N VAL A 47 7.26 14.97 -0.05
CA VAL A 47 8.66 14.57 0.14
C VAL A 47 8.74 13.23 0.84
N PHE A 48 9.77 12.42 0.54
CA PHE A 48 10.05 11.20 1.29
C PHE A 48 10.88 11.49 2.56
N ASN A 49 11.97 12.27 2.41
CA ASN A 49 12.80 12.73 3.52
C ASN A 49 12.55 14.22 3.75
N LEU A 50 12.44 14.64 5.01
CA LEU A 50 12.27 16.05 5.35
C LEU A 50 13.52 16.84 4.95
N GLY A 51 13.31 17.98 4.30
CA GLY A 51 14.40 18.83 3.78
C GLY A 51 14.88 18.44 2.38
N GLU A 52 14.57 17.25 1.88
CA GLU A 52 14.92 16.80 0.53
C GLU A 52 13.71 16.85 -0.40
N ARG A 53 13.80 17.62 -1.49
CA ARG A 53 12.73 17.74 -2.48
C ARG A 53 13.05 16.88 -3.70
N VAL A 54 12.62 15.62 -3.65
CA VAL A 54 12.74 14.66 -4.75
C VAL A 54 11.39 13.98 -4.96
N GLU A 55 10.93 13.95 -6.20
CA GLU A 55 9.73 13.20 -6.59
C GLU A 55 10.09 11.72 -6.80
N GLY A 56 9.98 10.95 -5.73
CA GLY A 56 10.31 9.51 -5.71
C GLY A 56 9.10 8.58 -5.80
N TYR A 57 7.95 9.08 -6.28
CA TYR A 57 6.75 8.26 -6.50
C TYR A 57 6.39 8.25 -8.00
N THR A 58 5.69 7.20 -8.42
CA THR A 58 5.23 7.04 -9.82
C THR A 58 3.71 7.11 -9.94
N ASN A 59 3.00 7.37 -8.84
CA ASN A 59 1.54 7.27 -8.72
C ASN A 59 0.92 8.52 -8.07
N PHE A 60 1.20 9.70 -8.63
CA PHE A 60 0.74 11.00 -8.10
C PHE A 60 -0.76 11.05 -7.77
N PHE A 61 -1.60 10.67 -8.73
CA PHE A 61 -3.06 10.69 -8.56
C PHE A 61 -3.50 9.82 -7.37
N TRP A 62 -2.89 8.64 -7.21
CA TRP A 62 -3.18 7.72 -6.12
C TRP A 62 -2.80 8.30 -4.76
N ILE A 63 -1.63 8.94 -4.66
CA ILE A 63 -1.19 9.64 -3.44
C ILE A 63 -2.20 10.72 -3.04
N MET A 64 -2.62 11.56 -3.98
CA MET A 64 -3.56 12.65 -3.70
C MET A 64 -4.95 12.15 -3.32
N LEU A 65 -5.43 11.09 -4.00
CA LEU A 65 -6.70 10.45 -3.68
C LEU A 65 -6.69 9.88 -2.25
N LEU A 66 -5.66 9.11 -1.89
CA LEU A 66 -5.55 8.53 -0.56
C LEU A 66 -5.35 9.59 0.51
N ALA A 67 -4.52 10.62 0.26
CA ALA A 67 -4.37 11.74 1.19
C ALA A 67 -5.70 12.43 1.47
N PHE A 68 -6.54 12.61 0.44
CA PHE A 68 -7.88 13.16 0.61
C PHE A 68 -8.79 12.27 1.45
N LEU A 69 -8.82 10.95 1.20
CA LEU A 69 -9.61 10.00 2.00
C LEU A 69 -9.18 9.98 3.46
N VAL A 70 -7.87 9.93 3.72
CA VAL A 70 -7.31 10.00 5.08
C VAL A 70 -7.69 11.32 5.77
N LYS A 71 -7.65 12.45 5.05
CA LYS A 71 -8.07 13.75 5.59
C LYS A 71 -9.56 13.80 5.95
N LEU A 72 -10.40 13.00 5.27
CA LEU A 72 -11.82 12.84 5.61
C LEU A 72 -12.06 11.86 6.77
N GLY A 73 -11.01 11.27 7.35
CA GLY A 73 -11.11 10.29 8.43
C GLY A 73 -11.45 8.88 7.94
N LEU A 74 -11.31 8.62 6.63
CA LEU A 74 -11.44 7.29 6.05
C LEU A 74 -10.05 6.64 6.06
N THR A 75 -9.71 5.99 7.18
CA THR A 75 -8.45 5.23 7.38
C THR A 75 -8.70 3.74 7.39
#